data_AF-A0A536F5P2-F1
#
_entry.id   AF-A0A536F5P2-F1
#
_cell.length_a   1.000
_cell.length_b   1.000
_cell.length_c   1.000
_cell.angle_alpha   90.00
_cell.angle_beta   90.00
_cell.angle_gamma   90.00
#
_symmetry.space_group_name_H-M   'P 1'
#
loop_
_entity.id
_entity.type
_entity.pdbx_description
1 polymer ?
#
loop_
_entity_poly.entity_id
_entity_poly.type
_entity_poly.pdbx_seq_one_letter_code
_entity_poly.pdbx_strand_id
1 'polypeptide(L)' 'SADLGAVGDELVLDFNFAYHPSCRFDPKWVCPLAPLSNRLAVAIEAGERMS' A
#
# COMPACT_ATOMS: atom_id res chain seq x y z
N SER A 1 4.76 -12.76 4.63
CA SER A 1 4.31 -11.77 5.63
C SER A 1 5.52 -11.32 6.40
N ALA A 2 5.80 -10.02 6.46
CA ALA A 2 6.79 -9.49 7.39
C ALA A 2 6.05 -9.22 8.70
N ASP A 3 6.36 -9.97 9.76
CA ASP A 3 5.91 -9.62 11.09
C ASP A 3 6.85 -8.53 11.62
N LEU A 4 6.38 -7.28 11.52
CA LEU A 4 7.10 -6.10 11.99
C LEU A 4 6.74 -5.76 13.45
N GLY A 5 5.85 -6.54 14.06
CA GLY A 5 5.36 -6.34 15.41
C GLY A 5 4.27 -5.28 15.55
N ALA A 6 3.71 -5.23 16.76
CA ALA A 6 2.82 -4.19 17.27
C ALA A 6 3.25 -3.86 18.71
N VAL A 7 3.14 -2.60 19.12
CA VAL A 7 3.49 -2.16 20.48
C VAL A 7 2.27 -1.52 21.11
N GLY A 8 1.64 -2.24 22.05
CA GLY A 8 0.36 -1.82 22.61
C GLY A 8 -0.71 -1.69 21.51
N ASP A 9 -1.27 -0.49 21.36
CA ASP A 9 -2.26 -0.16 20.33
C ASP A 9 -1.66 0.40 19.03
N GLU A 10 -0.32 0.42 18.92
CA GLU A 10 0.38 0.92 17.73
C GLU A 10 0.75 -0.22 16.77
N LEU A 11 0.54 0.03 15.48
CA LEU A 11 0.89 -0.88 14.38
C LEU A 11 1.92 -0.21 13.46
N VAL A 12 2.95 -0.97 13.07
CA VAL A 12 3.93 -0.54 12.07
C VAL A 12 3.35 -0.69 10.67
N LEU A 13 3.25 0.43 9.95
CA LEU A 13 2.93 0.46 8.53
C LEU A 13 4.20 0.70 7.72
N ASP A 14 4.70 -0.34 7.07
CA ASP A 14 5.91 -0.26 6.24
C ASP A 14 5.57 -0.15 4.75
N PHE A 15 5.67 1.08 4.23
CA PHE A 15 5.42 1.38 2.83
C PHE A 15 6.46 0.79 1.87
N ASN A 16 7.59 0.26 2.35
CA ASN A 16 8.53 -0.47 1.48
C ASN A 16 7.92 -1.74 0.88
N PHE A 17 6.85 -2.27 1.51
CA PHE A 17 6.10 -3.42 1.02
C PHE A 17 4.83 -3.03 0.24
N ALA A 18 4.60 -1.76 -0.08
CA ALA A 18 3.48 -1.35 -0.92
C ALA A 18 3.62 -1.93 -2.34
N TYR A 19 2.52 -2.46 -2.88
CA TYR A 19 2.46 -3.11 -4.20
C TYR A 19 1.23 -2.66 -4.99
N HIS A 20 1.28 -2.81 -6.32
CA HIS A 20 0.13 -2.49 -7.16
C HIS A 20 -0.96 -3.58 -7.05
N PRO A 21 -2.25 -3.21 -6.98
CA PRO A 21 -3.34 -4.18 -7.02
C PRO A 21 -3.37 -4.91 -8.36
N SER A 22 -3.90 -6.14 -8.40
CA SER A 22 -3.91 -7.01 -9.59
C SER A 22 -4.50 -6.37 -10.86
N CYS A 23 -5.46 -5.46 -10.70
CA CYS A 23 -6.07 -4.71 -11.80
C CYS A 23 -5.06 -3.84 -12.58
N ARG A 24 -3.90 -3.53 -11.99
CA ARG A 24 -2.80 -2.84 -12.68
C ARG A 24 -2.22 -3.69 -13.81
N PHE A 25 -2.27 -5.01 -13.69
CA PHE A 25 -1.62 -5.95 -14.61
C PHE A 25 -2.60 -6.65 -15.54
N ASP A 26 -3.83 -6.91 -15.09
CA ASP A 26 -4.83 -7.62 -15.86
C ASP A 26 -6.21 -6.94 -15.71
N PRO A 27 -6.81 -6.43 -16.81
CA PRO A 27 -8.06 -5.67 -16.78
C PRO A 27 -9.27 -6.52 -16.39
N LYS A 28 -9.15 -7.85 -16.28
CA LYS A 28 -10.24 -8.69 -15.77
C LYS A 28 -10.56 -8.40 -14.29
N TRP A 29 -9.65 -7.78 -13.56
CA TRP A 29 -9.82 -7.42 -12.16
C TRP A 29 -10.26 -5.96 -12.00
N VAL A 30 -11.15 -5.69 -11.05
CA VAL A 30 -11.61 -4.34 -10.73
C VAL A 30 -10.66 -3.69 -9.73
N CYS A 31 -10.25 -2.45 -10.00
CA CYS A 31 -9.40 -1.70 -9.08
C CYS A 31 -10.16 -1.22 -7.83
N PRO A 32 -9.64 -1.47 -6.61
CA PRO A 32 -10.15 -0.84 -5.42
C PRO A 32 -9.74 0.65 -5.42
N LEU A 33 -10.72 1.53 -5.32
CA LEU A 33 -10.46 2.96 -5.15
C LEU A 33 -10.35 3.26 -3.66
N ALA A 34 -9.19 3.79 -3.24
CA ALA A 34 -9.00 4.25 -1.88
C ALA A 34 -9.91 5.46 -1.57
N PRO A 35 -10.58 5.50 -0.41
CA PRO A 35 -11.33 6.67 0.01
C PRO A 35 -10.41 7.87 0.23
N LEU A 36 -10.98 9.07 0.26
CA LEU A 36 -10.22 10.31 0.46
C LEU A 36 -9.46 10.33 1.79
N SER A 37 -10.00 9.71 2.84
CA SER A 37 -9.35 9.57 4.15
C SER A 37 -8.03 8.82 4.11
N ASN A 38 -7.78 8.03 3.06
CA ASN A 38 -6.57 7.23 2.91
C ASN A 38 -5.53 7.90 2.00
N ARG A 39 -5.71 9.20 1.67
CA ARG A 39 -4.72 9.97 0.94
C ARG A 39 -3.78 10.67 1.91
N LEU A 40 -2.49 10.39 1.77
CA LEU A 40 -1.44 11.08 2.50
C LEU A 40 -1.07 12.36 1.73
N ALA A 41 -0.87 13.47 2.45
CA ALA A 41 -0.43 14.74 1.86
C ALA A 41 1.07 14.75 1.54
N VAL A 42 1.79 13.69 1.93
CA VAL A 42 3.22 13.52 1.71
C VAL A 42 3.47 12.47 0.61
N ALA A 43 4.55 12.66 -0.14
CA ALA A 43 5.00 11.66 -1.09
C ALA A 43 5.58 10.44 -0.35
N ILE A 44 5.25 9.25 -0.84
CA ILE A 44 5.84 7.99 -0.41
C ILE A 44 6.69 7.47 -1.57
N GLU A 45 8.02 7.54 -1.43
CA GLU A 45 8.98 7.18 -2.49
C GLU A 45 9.46 5.70 -2.39
N ALA A 46 8.70 4.89 -1.66
CA ALA A 46 8.96 3.48 -1.35
C ALA A 46 7.95 2.55 -2.03
N GLY A 47 8.23 1.24 -2.00
CA GLY A 47 7.37 0.21 -2.59
C GLY A 47 7.70 -0.13 -4.03
N GLU A 48 6.80 -0.90 -4.66
CA GLU A 48 6.92 -1.30 -6.06
C GLU A 48 6.97 -0.06 -6.98
N ARG A 49 7.95 -0.04 -7.89
CA ARG A 49 8.11 1.02 -8.89
C ARG A 49 7.72 0.51 -10.26
N MET A 50 7.15 1.39 -11.06
CA MET A 50 6.99 1.13 -12.49
C MET A 50 8.31 1.48 -13.17
N SER A 51 8.89 0.51 -13.88
CA SER A 51 9.96 0.75 -14.86
C SER A 51 9.38 1.37 -16.12
#